data_AF-A0A2V1E2K4-F1
#
_entry.id   AF-A0A2V1E2K4-F1
#
_cell.length_a   1.000
_cell.length_b   1.000
_cell.length_c   1.000
_cell.angle_alpha   90.00
_cell.angle_beta   90.00
_cell.angle_gamma   90.00
#
_symmetry.space_group_name_H-M   'P 1'
#
loop_
_entity.id
_entity.type
_entity.pdbx_description
1 polymer ?
#
loop_
_entity_poly.entity_id
_entity_poly.type
_entity_poly.pdbx_seq_one_letter_code
_entity_poly.pdbx_strand_id
1 'polypeptide(L)'
;MPSPVQQSNNLISSTVSHHADIIEPPKYTIIDPWQKPTHDTPSAILPPYPHSSPFLKTFRITLRPGRRGQIDIVDLSNHINAPHSGLTRSFESHVQHTTPKLSLTPTWTCHARQWPSYFHYTIINADNSHVAEWKHSPPSTLKGVLTFAPWSLPDRPMHSVTVRPEFFSRTQRFTIDTRRYRWVMDSLWRTKRMTLYEVIECGRRTKEVPVAKFTRCRWIQAWRPSRGMECVVLVDESQVDSLLACLTACVVSTKFRRQAPDC
;
A
#
# COMPACT_ATOMS: atom_id res chain seq x y z
N MET A 1 25.90 -28.77 39.98
CA MET A 1 25.20 -29.88 40.67
C MET A 1 24.75 -29.34 42.01
N PRO A 2 23.45 -29.28 42.34
CA PRO A 2 22.40 -30.33 42.27
C PRO A 2 21.18 -29.92 41.42
N SER A 3 20.67 -30.80 40.55
CA SER A 3 19.51 -31.73 40.68
C SER A 3 18.17 -31.13 40.20
N PRO A 4 17.57 -31.67 39.12
CA PRO A 4 16.27 -31.25 38.59
C PRO A 4 15.12 -32.01 39.28
N VAL A 5 14.04 -31.30 39.61
CA VAL A 5 12.79 -31.90 40.09
C VAL A 5 11.93 -32.27 38.89
N GLN A 6 11.80 -33.58 38.64
CA GLN A 6 10.77 -34.17 37.81
C GLN A 6 9.47 -34.22 38.60
N GLN A 7 8.35 -33.76 38.01
CA GLN A 7 7.01 -34.13 38.45
C GLN A 7 6.34 -34.96 37.37
N SER A 8 6.01 -36.18 37.78
CA SER A 8 5.36 -37.24 37.03
C SER A 8 3.83 -37.15 37.14
N ASN A 9 3.19 -37.52 36.02
CA ASN A 9 1.97 -38.30 35.84
C ASN A 9 0.83 -38.18 36.85
N ASN A 10 -0.40 -38.03 36.33
CA ASN A 10 -1.50 -38.95 36.68
C ASN A 10 -2.58 -38.93 35.59
N LEU A 11 -2.57 -39.98 34.76
CA LEU A 11 -3.68 -40.40 33.90
C LEU A 11 -4.69 -41.14 34.78
N ILE A 12 -5.90 -40.59 34.92
CA ILE A 12 -7.03 -41.28 35.54
C ILE A 12 -7.83 -41.93 34.41
N SER A 13 -7.67 -43.24 34.25
CA SER A 13 -8.58 -44.08 33.47
C SER A 13 -9.77 -44.42 34.34
N SER A 14 -10.92 -43.80 34.05
CA SER A 14 -12.21 -44.21 34.62
C SER A 14 -12.91 -45.17 33.67
N THR A 15 -12.98 -46.45 34.07
CA THR A 15 -13.76 -47.49 33.42
C THR A 15 -15.23 -47.29 33.78
N VAL A 16 -16.04 -46.87 32.81
CA VAL A 16 -17.50 -46.79 32.96
C VAL A 16 -18.12 -47.96 32.21
N SER A 17 -18.67 -48.90 32.97
CA SER A 17 -19.51 -49.99 32.49
C SER A 17 -20.97 -49.54 32.65
N HIS A 18 -21.70 -49.39 31.55
CA HIS A 18 -23.15 -49.28 31.58
C HIS A 18 -23.79 -50.08 30.44
N HIS A 19 -24.54 -51.10 30.87
CA HIS A 19 -25.88 -51.47 30.43
C HIS A 19 -26.17 -51.45 28.93
N ALA A 20 -26.28 -52.66 28.37
CA ALA A 20 -26.86 -52.90 27.07
C ALA A 20 -28.38 -52.80 27.14
N ASP A 21 -28.92 -51.64 26.74
CA ASP A 21 -30.31 -51.54 26.30
C ASP A 21 -30.39 -51.92 24.82
N ILE A 22 -31.23 -52.91 24.52
CA ILE A 22 -31.54 -53.34 23.15
C ILE A 22 -32.45 -52.28 22.53
N ILE A 23 -31.84 -51.32 21.83
CA ILE A 23 -32.52 -50.35 20.98
C ILE A 23 -32.62 -50.96 19.59
N GLU A 24 -33.84 -51.07 19.05
CA GLU A 24 -34.07 -51.47 17.66
C GLU A 24 -33.25 -50.58 16.71
N PRO A 25 -32.57 -51.15 15.70
CA PRO A 25 -31.70 -50.39 14.84
C PRO A 25 -32.52 -49.33 14.08
N PRO A 26 -32.15 -48.04 14.17
CA PRO A 26 -32.75 -47.03 13.31
C PRO A 26 -32.46 -47.42 11.87
N LYS A 27 -33.47 -47.35 10.99
CA LYS A 27 -33.29 -47.57 9.55
C LYS A 27 -32.24 -46.60 9.02
N TYR A 28 -31.01 -47.07 8.89
CA TYR A 28 -29.93 -46.33 8.28
C TYR A 28 -30.14 -46.36 6.76
N THR A 29 -30.61 -45.24 6.20
CA THR A 29 -30.30 -44.91 4.82
C THR A 29 -28.78 -44.86 4.70
N ILE A 30 -28.20 -45.85 4.00
CA ILE A 30 -26.79 -45.86 3.63
C ILE A 30 -26.58 -44.69 2.69
N ILE A 31 -26.21 -43.53 3.26
CA ILE A 31 -25.67 -42.41 2.51
C ILE A 31 -24.26 -42.85 2.13
N ASP A 32 -24.04 -43.14 0.85
CA ASP A 32 -22.75 -43.51 0.31
C ASP A 32 -21.72 -42.41 0.65
N PRO A 33 -20.70 -42.67 1.48
CA PRO A 33 -19.67 -41.70 1.83
C PRO A 33 -18.80 -41.29 0.63
N TRP A 34 -18.97 -41.93 -0.54
CA TRP A 34 -18.34 -41.57 -1.81
C TRP A 34 -19.23 -40.77 -2.76
N GLN A 35 -20.50 -40.56 -2.42
CA GLN A 35 -21.30 -39.51 -3.06
C GLN A 35 -20.81 -38.18 -2.53
N LYS A 36 -19.73 -37.68 -3.15
CA LYS A 36 -19.33 -36.28 -3.05
C LYS A 36 -20.60 -35.48 -3.32
N PRO A 37 -21.07 -34.64 -2.39
CA PRO A 37 -22.09 -33.67 -2.74
C PRO A 37 -21.51 -32.92 -3.93
N THR A 38 -22.17 -33.03 -5.08
CA THR A 38 -22.01 -32.12 -6.20
C THR A 38 -22.50 -30.79 -5.68
N HIS A 39 -21.67 -30.17 -4.83
CA HIS A 39 -21.66 -28.74 -4.63
C HIS A 39 -21.20 -28.19 -5.97
N ASP A 40 -22.15 -28.12 -6.90
CA ASP A 40 -22.31 -26.96 -7.77
C ASP A 40 -22.46 -25.77 -6.82
N THR A 41 -21.33 -25.41 -6.20
CA THR A 41 -21.15 -24.15 -5.52
C THR A 41 -21.42 -23.20 -6.66
N PRO A 42 -22.54 -22.45 -6.65
CA PRO A 42 -22.81 -21.50 -7.70
C PRO A 42 -21.54 -20.67 -7.77
N SER A 43 -20.78 -20.83 -8.87
CA SER A 43 -19.50 -20.16 -9.05
C SER A 43 -19.85 -18.72 -8.86
N ALA A 44 -19.53 -18.17 -7.69
CA ALA A 44 -20.02 -16.87 -7.26
C ALA A 44 -19.66 -15.95 -8.42
N ILE A 45 -20.69 -15.57 -9.18
CA ILE A 45 -20.52 -14.80 -10.40
C ILE A 45 -20.10 -13.46 -9.86
N LEU A 46 -18.79 -13.30 -9.69
CA LEU A 46 -18.19 -12.04 -9.30
C LEU A 46 -18.74 -11.05 -10.32
N PRO A 47 -19.41 -9.97 -9.88
CA PRO A 47 -20.02 -9.03 -10.79
C PRO A 47 -18.97 -8.64 -11.84
N PRO A 48 -19.31 -8.61 -13.14
CA PRO A 48 -18.37 -8.21 -14.18
C PRO A 48 -17.81 -6.86 -13.76
N TYR A 49 -16.54 -6.86 -13.34
CA TYR A 49 -15.99 -5.67 -12.70
C TYR A 49 -15.93 -4.58 -13.75
N PRO A 50 -16.40 -3.36 -13.42
CA PRO A 50 -16.37 -2.26 -14.35
C PRO A 50 -14.94 -2.08 -14.86
N HIS A 51 -14.81 -2.05 -16.18
CA HIS A 51 -13.58 -1.77 -16.89
C HIS A 51 -12.84 -0.63 -16.20
N SER A 52 -11.58 -0.88 -15.78
CA SER A 52 -10.57 0.09 -15.34
C SER A 52 -11.12 1.52 -15.24
N SER A 53 -11.69 1.88 -14.08
CA SER A 53 -12.11 3.26 -13.82
C SER A 53 -10.95 4.20 -14.16
N PRO A 54 -11.20 5.34 -14.84
CA PRO A 54 -10.13 6.28 -15.14
C PRO A 54 -9.53 6.81 -13.83
N PHE A 55 -8.21 6.98 -13.79
CA PHE A 55 -7.58 7.66 -12.67
C PHE A 55 -8.03 9.13 -12.69
N LEU A 56 -8.69 9.57 -11.62
CA LEU A 56 -9.38 10.86 -11.55
C LEU A 56 -8.43 11.99 -11.14
N LYS A 57 -7.45 11.70 -10.29
CA LYS A 57 -6.51 12.70 -9.78
C LYS A 57 -5.11 12.47 -10.28
N THR A 58 -4.42 13.59 -10.52
CA THR A 58 -3.01 13.60 -10.88
C THR A 58 -2.24 14.46 -9.90
N PHE A 59 -1.19 13.89 -9.30
CA PHE A 59 -0.30 14.61 -8.41
C PHE A 59 1.12 14.58 -8.93
N ARG A 60 1.84 15.68 -8.73
CA ARG A 60 3.29 15.75 -8.90
C ARG A 60 3.95 15.71 -7.53
N ILE A 61 4.95 14.87 -7.39
CA ILE A 61 5.76 14.73 -6.18
C ILE A 61 7.19 15.18 -6.52
N THR A 62 7.68 16.21 -5.83
CA THR A 62 9.03 16.76 -5.99
C THR A 62 9.83 16.53 -4.72
N LEU A 63 10.84 15.65 -4.78
CA LEU A 63 11.78 15.40 -3.69
C LEU A 63 12.97 16.35 -3.85
N ARG A 64 13.00 17.41 -3.05
CA ARG A 64 14.09 18.40 -3.11
C ARG A 64 15.39 17.81 -2.52
N PRO A 65 16.56 18.06 -3.14
CA PRO A 65 17.84 17.70 -2.56
C PRO A 65 18.19 18.68 -1.42
N GLY A 66 18.84 18.19 -0.36
CA GLY A 66 19.31 19.02 0.76
C GLY A 66 19.26 18.32 2.11
N ARG A 67 19.97 18.89 3.11
CA ARG A 67 20.08 18.31 4.47
C ARG A 67 18.72 18.11 5.14
N ARG A 68 17.78 19.06 4.96
CA ARG A 68 16.45 19.02 5.59
C ARG A 68 15.36 18.36 4.73
N GLY A 69 15.73 17.67 3.65
CA GLY A 69 14.86 16.86 2.78
C GLY A 69 13.38 17.23 2.77
N GLN A 70 12.99 18.17 1.90
CA GLN A 70 11.58 18.55 1.73
C GLN A 70 10.97 17.79 0.54
N ILE A 71 9.73 17.33 0.69
CA ILE A 71 8.94 16.74 -0.40
C ILE A 71 7.71 17.59 -0.60
N ASP A 72 7.53 18.12 -1.81
CA ASP A 72 6.33 18.85 -2.18
C ASP A 72 5.41 17.93 -2.99
N ILE A 73 4.12 17.93 -2.64
CA ILE A 73 3.08 17.22 -3.38
C ILE A 73 2.12 18.27 -3.90
N VAL A 74 1.94 18.31 -5.22
CA VAL A 74 1.16 19.31 -5.92
C VAL A 74 0.05 18.62 -6.69
N ASP A 75 -1.21 19.00 -6.45
CA ASP A 75 -2.35 18.56 -7.24
C ASP A 75 -2.33 19.22 -8.62
N LEU A 76 -2.33 18.40 -9.68
CA LEU A 76 -2.38 18.81 -11.08
C LEU A 76 -3.72 18.48 -11.74
N SER A 77 -4.70 17.97 -10.99
CA SER A 77 -5.94 17.44 -11.55
C SER A 77 -6.75 18.49 -12.31
N ASN A 78 -6.73 19.73 -11.85
CA ASN A 78 -7.40 20.86 -12.54
C ASN A 78 -6.63 21.39 -13.75
N HIS A 79 -5.41 20.90 -14.00
CA HIS A 79 -4.55 21.35 -15.09
C HIS A 79 -4.35 20.28 -16.17
N ILE A 80 -4.77 19.05 -15.90
CA ILE A 80 -4.62 17.90 -16.80
C ILE A 80 -6.03 17.42 -17.13
N ASN A 81 -6.62 18.02 -18.17
CA ASN A 81 -8.04 17.92 -18.50
C ASN A 81 -8.48 16.62 -19.18
N ALA A 82 -7.72 15.52 -19.07
CA ALA A 82 -8.06 14.27 -19.72
C ALA A 82 -8.11 13.11 -18.72
N PRO A 83 -9.20 12.33 -18.66
CA PRO A 83 -9.18 11.06 -17.94
C PRO A 83 -8.13 10.16 -18.59
N HIS A 84 -7.06 9.88 -17.84
CA HIS A 84 -5.99 9.05 -18.34
C HIS A 84 -6.21 7.61 -17.89
N SER A 85 -6.31 6.68 -18.84
CA SER A 85 -6.31 5.23 -18.57
C SER A 85 -4.97 4.73 -17.99
N GLY A 86 -3.93 5.57 -18.05
CA GLY A 86 -2.67 5.34 -17.35
C GLY A 86 -1.52 6.21 -17.84
N LEU A 87 -0.31 5.74 -17.57
CA LEU A 87 0.96 6.42 -17.83
C LEU A 87 1.40 6.29 -19.29
N THR A 88 0.64 6.86 -20.23
CA THR A 88 1.00 6.87 -21.65
C THR A 88 2.11 7.90 -21.93
N ARG A 89 2.76 7.82 -23.11
CA ARG A 89 3.73 8.85 -23.52
C ARG A 89 3.07 10.21 -23.72
N SER A 90 1.86 10.23 -24.29
CA SER A 90 1.10 11.48 -24.48
C SER A 90 0.77 12.15 -23.15
N PHE A 91 0.41 11.37 -22.13
CA PHE A 91 0.24 11.87 -20.76
C PHE A 91 1.54 12.47 -20.20
N GLU A 92 2.64 11.72 -20.26
CA GLU A 92 3.95 12.19 -19.77
C GLU A 92 4.38 13.50 -20.45
N SER A 93 4.20 13.61 -21.77
CA SER A 93 4.46 14.83 -22.53
C SER A 93 3.53 15.98 -22.14
N HIS A 94 2.25 15.71 -21.93
CA HIS A 94 1.30 16.74 -21.46
C HIS A 94 1.74 17.30 -20.11
N VAL A 95 2.01 16.43 -19.12
CA VAL A 95 2.50 16.84 -17.81
C VAL A 95 3.78 17.66 -17.94
N GLN A 96 4.71 17.23 -18.79
CA GLN A 96 5.97 17.94 -19.06
C GLN A 96 5.76 19.37 -19.57
N HIS A 97 4.79 19.59 -20.46
CA HIS A 97 4.51 20.91 -21.03
C HIS A 97 3.71 21.82 -20.11
N THR A 98 2.81 21.26 -19.31
CA THR A 98 1.93 22.03 -18.43
C THR A 98 2.64 22.48 -17.15
N THR A 99 3.39 21.59 -16.52
CA THR A 99 3.96 21.80 -15.18
C THR A 99 4.87 23.03 -15.04
N PRO A 100 5.82 23.31 -15.95
CA PRO A 100 6.76 24.43 -15.78
C PRO A 100 6.12 25.81 -15.81
N LYS A 101 4.90 25.92 -16.37
CA LYS A 101 4.19 27.19 -16.55
C LYS A 101 3.34 27.58 -15.35
N LEU A 102 3.22 26.70 -14.37
CA LEU A 102 2.32 26.88 -13.26
C LEU A 102 3.11 27.29 -12.00
N SER A 103 2.74 28.43 -11.43
CA SER A 103 3.11 28.77 -10.05
C SER A 103 2.18 28.01 -9.12
N LEU A 104 2.58 26.82 -8.71
CA LEU A 104 1.74 25.94 -7.90
C LEU A 104 2.20 25.94 -6.46
N THR A 105 1.28 26.32 -5.58
CA THR A 105 1.39 26.07 -4.14
C THR A 105 1.25 24.56 -3.91
N PRO A 106 2.16 23.92 -3.16
CA PRO A 106 2.01 22.53 -2.78
C PRO A 106 0.68 22.30 -2.03
N THR A 107 -0.05 21.27 -2.45
CA THR A 107 -1.24 20.79 -1.72
C THR A 107 -0.81 20.23 -0.37
N TRP A 108 0.29 19.49 -0.36
CA TRP A 108 0.92 18.99 0.86
C TRP A 108 2.43 19.15 0.80
N THR A 109 3.04 19.41 1.96
CA THR A 109 4.49 19.49 2.12
C THR A 109 4.93 18.55 3.23
N CYS A 110 5.88 17.67 2.93
CA CYS A 110 6.51 16.80 3.91
C CYS A 110 7.86 17.43 4.32
N HIS A 111 7.96 17.85 5.59
CA HIS A 111 9.19 18.37 6.18
C HIS A 111 9.94 17.28 6.91
N ALA A 112 11.15 16.94 6.48
CA ALA A 112 11.99 16.04 7.25
C ALA A 112 12.46 16.74 8.55
N ARG A 113 12.15 16.12 9.68
CA ARG A 113 12.78 16.37 10.96
C ARG A 113 13.91 15.36 11.10
N GLN A 114 15.14 15.85 11.15
CA GLN A 114 16.29 15.00 11.43
C GLN A 114 16.27 14.62 12.91
N TRP A 115 16.21 13.31 13.17
CA TRP A 115 16.47 12.75 14.48
C TRP A 115 17.70 11.83 14.38
N PRO A 116 18.52 11.71 15.44
CA PRO A 116 19.78 10.98 15.39
C PRO A 116 19.66 9.52 14.93
N SER A 117 18.50 8.89 15.14
CA SER A 117 18.29 7.45 14.94
C SER A 117 17.14 7.08 14.00
N TYR A 118 16.33 8.04 13.53
CA TYR A 118 15.17 7.74 12.67
C TYR A 118 14.82 8.88 11.72
N PHE A 119 14.13 8.55 10.62
CA PHE A 119 13.60 9.55 9.70
C PHE A 119 12.16 9.87 10.13
N HIS A 120 11.89 11.15 10.38
CA HIS A 120 10.56 11.63 10.71
C HIS A 120 10.18 12.72 9.72
N TYR A 121 9.03 12.59 9.06
CA TYR A 121 8.43 13.63 8.26
C TYR A 121 7.16 14.13 8.94
N THR A 122 7.05 15.44 9.06
CA THR A 122 5.80 16.12 9.40
C THR A 122 5.14 16.57 8.10
N ILE A 123 3.89 16.18 7.88
CA ILE A 123 3.13 16.51 6.69
C ILE A 123 2.14 17.62 7.03
N ILE A 124 2.25 18.72 6.31
CA ILE A 124 1.36 19.87 6.41
C ILE A 124 0.62 20.08 5.09
N ASN A 125 -0.55 20.71 5.13
CA ASN A 125 -1.26 21.15 3.93
C ASN A 125 -0.81 22.58 3.50
N ALA A 126 -1.50 23.16 2.53
CA ALA A 126 -1.24 24.51 2.03
C ALA A 126 -1.47 25.64 3.05
N ASP A 127 -2.30 25.44 4.07
CA ASP A 127 -2.55 26.43 5.14
C ASP A 127 -1.61 26.26 6.36
N ASN A 128 -0.61 25.38 6.24
CA ASN A 128 0.34 24.97 7.27
C ASN A 128 -0.27 24.17 8.44
N SER A 129 -1.52 23.74 8.37
CA SER A 129 -2.07 22.81 9.36
C SER A 129 -1.45 21.43 9.21
N HIS A 130 -1.30 20.77 10.36
CA HIS A 130 -0.74 19.44 10.46
C HIS A 130 -1.76 18.39 10.01
N VAL A 131 -1.35 17.54 9.06
CA VAL A 131 -2.20 16.52 8.44
C VAL A 131 -1.78 15.12 8.84
N ALA A 132 -0.47 14.84 8.83
CA ALA A 132 0.03 13.50 9.15
C ALA A 132 1.50 13.54 9.60
N GLU A 133 1.94 12.47 10.25
CA GLU A 133 3.33 12.19 10.56
C GLU A 133 3.75 10.87 9.92
N TRP A 134 4.91 10.85 9.27
CA TRP A 134 5.54 9.63 8.80
C TRP A 134 6.84 9.39 9.57
N LYS A 135 6.85 8.33 10.38
CA LYS A 135 8.02 7.88 11.14
C LYS A 135 8.55 6.60 10.51
N HIS A 136 9.82 6.60 10.16
CA HIS A 136 10.53 5.41 9.70
C HIS A 136 11.51 4.98 10.76
N SER A 137 11.30 3.79 11.31
CA SER A 137 12.22 3.20 12.28
C SER A 137 13.62 3.02 11.67
N PRO A 138 14.66 2.79 12.49
CA PRO A 138 16.02 2.62 11.99
C PRO A 138 16.11 1.57 10.88
N PRO A 139 17.13 1.65 10.01
CA PRO A 139 17.32 0.72 8.89
C PRO A 139 17.28 -0.77 9.26
N SER A 140 17.47 -1.13 10.53
CA SER A 140 17.43 -2.51 11.01
C SER A 140 16.02 -3.10 11.11
N THR A 141 15.01 -2.29 11.42
CA THR A 141 13.62 -2.77 11.60
C THR A 141 12.77 -2.50 10.37
N LEU A 142 13.20 -1.53 9.56
CA LEU A 142 12.61 -1.09 8.30
C LEU A 142 11.09 -0.81 8.35
N LYS A 143 10.49 -0.68 9.54
CA LYS A 143 9.07 -0.40 9.70
C LYS A 143 8.82 1.09 9.51
N GLY A 144 7.92 1.43 8.59
CA GLY A 144 7.35 2.78 8.48
C GLY A 144 5.98 2.81 9.14
N VAL A 145 5.70 3.86 9.92
CA VAL A 145 4.38 4.16 10.46
C VAL A 145 3.95 5.53 9.95
N LEU A 146 2.85 5.58 9.19
CA LEU A 146 2.15 6.83 8.87
C LEU A 146 0.99 6.98 9.85
N THR A 147 0.88 8.15 10.48
CA THR A 147 -0.17 8.49 11.44
C THR A 147 -0.86 9.77 10.97
N PHE A 148 -2.18 9.76 10.82
CA PHE A 148 -2.95 10.95 10.43
C PHE A 148 -3.40 11.73 11.65
N ALA A 149 -3.49 13.05 11.54
CA ALA A 149 -3.97 13.91 12.61
C ALA A 149 -5.49 13.75 12.80
N PRO A 150 -6.02 13.72 14.04
CA PRO A 150 -7.45 13.44 14.30
C PRO A 150 -8.41 14.43 13.63
N TRP A 151 -8.01 15.71 13.55
CA TRP A 151 -8.82 16.78 12.96
C TRP A 151 -8.68 16.90 11.44
N SER A 152 -7.73 16.19 10.83
CA SER A 152 -7.46 16.37 9.40
C SER A 152 -8.57 15.80 8.51
N LEU A 153 -9.35 14.86 9.04
CA LEU A 153 -10.46 14.20 8.34
C LEU A 153 -11.55 13.84 9.37
N PRO A 154 -12.58 14.68 9.59
CA PRO A 154 -13.60 14.45 10.62
C PRO A 154 -14.34 13.10 10.46
N ASP A 155 -14.35 12.53 9.26
CA ASP A 155 -15.03 11.28 8.93
C ASP A 155 -14.08 10.09 8.71
N ARG A 156 -12.77 10.21 8.99
CA ARG A 156 -11.84 9.10 8.75
C ARG A 156 -11.10 8.68 10.02
N PRO A 157 -11.13 7.38 10.37
CA PRO A 157 -10.39 6.88 11.53
C PRO A 157 -8.89 7.10 11.32
N MET A 158 -8.14 7.24 12.42
CA MET A 158 -6.68 7.33 12.37
C MET A 158 -6.09 6.08 11.71
N HIS A 159 -5.69 6.19 10.45
CA HIS A 159 -5.07 5.08 9.75
C HIS A 159 -3.62 4.93 10.16
N SER A 160 -3.26 3.82 10.81
CA SER A 160 -1.84 3.47 10.97
C SER A 160 -1.40 2.68 9.74
N VAL A 161 -0.52 3.27 8.93
CA VAL A 161 0.02 2.57 7.75
C VAL A 161 1.32 1.90 8.16
N THR A 162 1.34 0.56 8.12
CA THR A 162 2.58 -0.19 8.34
C THR A 162 3.22 -0.52 7.00
N VAL A 163 4.41 0.02 6.77
CA VAL A 163 5.27 -0.36 5.65
C VAL A 163 6.12 -1.55 6.08
N ARG A 164 5.98 -2.68 5.38
CA ARG A 164 6.90 -3.81 5.49
C ARG A 164 7.77 -3.84 4.24
N PRO A 165 9.02 -3.41 4.31
CA PRO A 165 9.88 -3.43 3.16
C PRO A 165 10.45 -4.82 2.98
N GLU A 166 10.51 -5.18 1.72
CA GLU A 166 11.24 -6.34 1.27
C GLU A 166 12.56 -5.85 0.70
N PHE A 167 13.65 -6.29 1.32
CA PHE A 167 14.99 -5.96 0.87
C PHE A 167 15.19 -6.52 -0.55
N PHE A 168 15.76 -5.71 -1.47
CA PHE A 168 15.91 -6.02 -2.90
C PHE A 168 14.64 -6.35 -3.69
N SER A 169 13.45 -6.27 -3.09
CA SER A 169 12.20 -6.54 -3.79
C SER A 169 11.77 -5.34 -4.63
N ARG A 170 11.32 -5.63 -5.85
CA ARG A 170 10.63 -4.70 -6.75
C ARG A 170 9.19 -4.45 -6.33
N THR A 171 8.76 -5.08 -5.25
CA THR A 171 7.43 -4.94 -4.65
C THR A 171 7.56 -4.34 -3.26
N GLN A 172 6.75 -3.34 -2.94
CA GLN A 172 6.58 -2.84 -1.58
C GLN A 172 5.17 -3.15 -1.11
N ARG A 173 5.04 -3.71 0.11
CA ARG A 173 3.75 -4.05 0.69
C ARG A 173 3.40 -3.11 1.84
N PHE A 174 2.13 -2.76 1.91
CA PHE A 174 1.56 -1.84 2.89
C PHE A 174 0.31 -2.47 3.47
N THR A 175 0.11 -2.26 4.76
CA THR A 175 -1.18 -2.54 5.40
C THR A 175 -1.70 -1.23 5.95
N ILE A 176 -2.92 -0.89 5.54
CA ILE A 176 -3.64 0.31 5.96
C ILE A 176 -4.89 -0.22 6.64
N ASP A 177 -4.93 -0.12 7.97
CA ASP A 177 -5.90 -0.80 8.82
C ASP A 177 -5.96 -2.31 8.53
N THR A 178 -7.04 -2.77 7.91
CA THR A 178 -7.29 -4.17 7.52
C THR A 178 -7.02 -4.43 6.04
N ARG A 179 -6.87 -3.38 5.23
CA ARG A 179 -6.67 -3.48 3.78
C ARG A 179 -5.19 -3.61 3.45
N ARG A 180 -4.89 -4.44 2.46
CA ARG A 180 -3.52 -4.67 1.98
C ARG A 180 -3.31 -4.03 0.63
N TYR A 181 -2.18 -3.37 0.49
CA TYR A 181 -1.78 -2.74 -0.75
C TYR A 181 -0.36 -3.17 -1.13
N ARG A 182 -0.08 -3.17 -2.44
CA ARG A 182 1.26 -3.44 -2.95
C ARG A 182 1.61 -2.52 -4.11
N TRP A 183 2.73 -1.81 -3.99
CA TRP A 183 3.38 -1.16 -5.13
C TRP A 183 4.21 -2.20 -5.87
N VAL A 184 3.91 -2.43 -7.15
CA VAL A 184 4.61 -3.37 -8.02
C VAL A 184 5.23 -2.61 -9.18
N MET A 185 6.48 -2.91 -9.50
CA MET A 185 7.14 -2.33 -10.67
C MET A 185 6.61 -2.95 -11.96
N ASP A 186 6.25 -2.10 -12.93
CA ASP A 186 5.62 -2.56 -14.18
C ASP A 186 6.60 -3.26 -15.14
N SER A 187 7.92 -3.08 -14.93
CA SER A 187 8.96 -3.62 -15.80
C SER A 187 10.12 -4.21 -15.01
N LEU A 188 10.62 -5.36 -15.45
CA LEU A 188 11.82 -5.99 -14.88
C LEU A 188 13.11 -5.21 -15.21
N TRP A 189 13.10 -4.41 -16.28
CA TRP A 189 14.29 -3.73 -16.78
C TRP A 189 14.28 -2.23 -16.48
N ARG A 190 13.10 -1.66 -16.24
CA ARG A 190 12.93 -0.22 -16.07
C ARG A 190 12.26 0.08 -14.74
N THR A 191 12.99 0.72 -13.84
CA THR A 191 12.51 1.15 -12.51
C THR A 191 11.70 2.46 -12.55
N LYS A 192 11.16 2.81 -13.72
CA LYS A 192 10.50 4.10 -13.94
C LYS A 192 9.04 4.09 -13.48
N ARG A 193 8.32 2.98 -13.68
CA ARG A 193 6.87 2.91 -13.49
C ARG A 193 6.47 1.85 -12.49
N MET A 194 5.45 2.16 -11.71
CA MET A 194 4.85 1.24 -10.76
C MET A 194 3.35 1.41 -10.72
N THR A 195 2.67 0.35 -10.28
CA THR A 195 1.24 0.33 -10.04
C THR A 195 0.98 -0.08 -8.59
N LEU A 196 0.12 0.67 -7.91
CA LEU A 196 -0.40 0.34 -6.60
C LEU A 196 -1.63 -0.52 -6.77
N TYR A 197 -1.60 -1.71 -6.21
CA TYR A 197 -2.73 -2.63 -6.17
C TYR A 197 -3.30 -2.70 -4.76
N GLU A 198 -4.62 -2.63 -4.63
CA GLU A 198 -5.33 -3.16 -3.46
C GLU A 198 -5.45 -4.67 -3.62
N VAL A 199 -5.07 -5.41 -2.58
CA VAL A 199 -5.08 -6.88 -2.52
C VAL A 199 -6.30 -7.32 -1.74
N ILE A 200 -7.26 -7.91 -2.46
CA ILE A 200 -8.52 -8.44 -1.91
C ILE A 200 -8.39 -9.96 -1.83
N GLU A 201 -8.52 -10.51 -0.62
CA GLU A 201 -8.55 -11.95 -0.42
C GLU A 201 -9.97 -12.49 -0.53
N CYS A 202 -10.16 -13.46 -1.43
CA CYS A 202 -11.41 -14.17 -1.63
C CYS A 202 -11.16 -15.68 -1.41
N GLY A 203 -11.16 -16.11 -0.15
CA GLY A 203 -10.85 -17.49 0.24
C GLY A 203 -9.41 -17.86 -0.12
N ARG A 204 -9.22 -18.84 -1.02
CA ARG A 204 -7.89 -19.27 -1.49
C ARG A 204 -7.34 -18.45 -2.66
N ARG A 205 -8.13 -17.52 -3.21
CA ARG A 205 -7.74 -16.69 -4.34
C ARG A 205 -7.43 -15.28 -3.86
N THR A 206 -6.37 -14.70 -4.40
CA THR A 206 -6.04 -13.28 -4.24
C THR A 206 -6.45 -12.56 -5.51
N LYS A 207 -7.16 -11.45 -5.36
CA LYS A 207 -7.51 -10.53 -6.44
C LYS A 207 -6.79 -9.22 -6.21
N GLU A 208 -6.33 -8.61 -7.28
CA GLU A 208 -5.60 -7.36 -7.23
C GLU A 208 -6.29 -6.32 -8.10
N VAL A 209 -6.57 -5.16 -7.51
CA VAL A 209 -7.26 -4.05 -8.18
C VAL A 209 -6.29 -2.86 -8.24
N PRO A 210 -5.97 -2.33 -9.44
CA PRO A 210 -5.08 -1.18 -9.55
C PRO A 210 -5.81 0.07 -9.04
N VAL A 211 -5.23 0.77 -8.07
CA VAL A 211 -5.82 1.96 -7.42
C VAL A 211 -4.99 3.22 -7.60
N ALA A 212 -3.70 3.07 -7.94
CA ALA A 212 -2.86 4.20 -8.33
C ALA A 212 -1.75 3.75 -9.30
N LYS A 213 -1.20 4.70 -10.05
CA LYS A 213 -0.02 4.49 -10.90
C LYS A 213 1.02 5.57 -10.61
N PHE A 214 2.28 5.22 -10.69
CA PHE A 214 3.42 6.08 -10.40
C PHE A 214 4.44 6.03 -11.53
N THR A 215 4.98 7.19 -11.93
CA THR A 215 6.11 7.27 -12.86
C THR A 215 7.16 8.25 -12.38
N ARG A 216 8.45 7.90 -12.54
CA ARG A 216 9.57 8.83 -12.33
C ARG A 216 9.78 9.68 -13.58
N CYS A 217 9.87 11.00 -13.39
CA CYS A 217 10.04 11.97 -14.47
C CYS A 217 11.53 12.23 -14.73
N ARG A 218 12.15 11.42 -15.61
CA ARG A 218 13.55 11.64 -16.03
C ARG A 218 13.74 12.91 -16.85
N TRP A 219 12.75 13.31 -17.63
CA TRP A 219 12.86 14.46 -18.53
C TRP A 219 13.02 15.79 -17.79
N ILE A 220 12.63 15.88 -16.51
CA ILE A 220 12.82 17.10 -15.71
C ILE A 220 14.23 17.13 -15.11
N GLN A 221 14.80 15.97 -14.78
CA GLN A 221 16.16 15.85 -14.24
C GLN A 221 17.22 16.28 -15.24
N ALA A 222 17.03 15.99 -16.54
CA ALA A 222 17.98 16.32 -17.60
C ALA A 222 18.21 17.84 -17.76
N TRP A 223 17.21 18.67 -17.43
CA TRP A 223 17.31 20.13 -17.60
C TRP A 223 17.79 20.85 -16.34
N ARG A 224 17.62 20.26 -15.15
CA ARG A 224 18.01 20.87 -13.87
C ARG A 224 18.43 19.79 -12.86
N PRO A 225 19.68 19.29 -12.92
CA PRO A 225 20.17 18.24 -12.02
C PRO A 225 20.09 18.63 -10.53
N SER A 226 20.09 19.93 -10.23
CA SER A 226 19.95 20.48 -8.88
C SER A 226 18.54 20.41 -8.28
N ARG A 227 17.50 20.03 -9.05
CA ARG A 227 16.09 20.02 -8.58
C ARG A 227 15.64 18.74 -7.89
N GLY A 228 16.46 17.70 -7.84
CA GLY A 228 16.15 16.46 -7.15
C GLY A 228 15.34 15.48 -8.00
N MET A 229 14.50 14.67 -7.35
CA MET A 229 13.71 13.65 -8.05
C MET A 229 12.27 14.11 -8.18
N GLU A 230 11.75 14.08 -9.41
CA GLU A 230 10.34 14.35 -9.67
C GLU A 230 9.61 13.09 -10.12
N CYS A 231 8.37 12.97 -9.68
CA CYS A 231 7.49 11.85 -9.95
C CYS A 231 6.06 12.34 -10.17
N VAL A 232 5.28 11.55 -10.89
CA VAL A 232 3.85 11.79 -11.09
C VAL A 232 3.08 10.58 -10.62
N VAL A 233 1.98 10.82 -9.91
CA VAL A 233 1.06 9.81 -9.40
C VAL A 233 -0.32 10.07 -9.99
N LEU A 234 -0.91 9.02 -10.53
CA LEU A 234 -2.32 8.96 -10.92
C LEU A 234 -3.06 8.18 -9.84
N VAL A 235 -4.17 8.72 -9.32
CA VAL A 235 -4.93 8.10 -8.22
C VAL A 235 -6.39 7.94 -8.62
N ASP A 236 -6.94 6.77 -8.32
CA ASP A 236 -8.38 6.53 -8.31
C ASP A 236 -8.92 6.78 -6.89
N GLU A 237 -9.43 8.00 -6.66
CA GLU A 237 -9.98 8.43 -5.38
C GLU A 237 -11.19 7.62 -4.91
N SER A 238 -11.85 6.88 -5.82
CA SER A 238 -12.94 5.99 -5.44
C SER A 238 -12.48 4.76 -4.67
N GLN A 239 -11.21 4.38 -4.83
CA GLN A 239 -10.63 3.17 -4.25
C GLN A 239 -9.62 3.46 -3.12
N VAL A 240 -8.85 4.53 -3.25
CA VAL A 240 -7.80 4.89 -2.29
C VAL A 240 -7.72 6.39 -2.08
N ASP A 241 -7.46 6.80 -0.83
CA ASP A 241 -7.21 8.20 -0.53
C ASP A 241 -5.99 8.75 -1.27
N SER A 242 -6.14 9.95 -1.85
CA SER A 242 -5.09 10.63 -2.61
C SER A 242 -3.84 10.92 -1.80
N LEU A 243 -4.01 11.46 -0.59
CA LEU A 243 -2.88 11.77 0.28
C LEU A 243 -2.12 10.50 0.63
N LEU A 244 -2.84 9.43 1.00
CA LEU A 244 -2.27 8.13 1.29
C LEU A 244 -1.50 7.52 0.10
N ALA A 245 -2.09 7.57 -1.10
CA ALA A 245 -1.43 7.12 -2.32
C ALA A 245 -0.14 7.92 -2.59
N CYS A 246 -0.17 9.25 -2.43
CA CYS A 246 1.00 10.09 -2.59
C CYS A 246 2.07 9.83 -1.53
N LEU A 247 1.70 9.65 -0.26
CA LEU A 247 2.65 9.39 0.83
C LEU A 247 3.29 8.01 0.71
N THR A 248 2.55 6.97 0.34
CA THR A 248 3.15 5.65 0.04
C THR A 248 4.05 5.72 -1.19
N ALA A 249 3.71 6.50 -2.22
CA ALA A 249 4.59 6.77 -3.35
C ALA A 249 5.88 7.51 -2.93
N CYS A 250 5.82 8.43 -1.95
CA CYS A 250 6.99 9.08 -1.37
C CYS A 250 7.92 8.07 -0.67
N VAL A 251 7.35 7.13 0.11
CA VAL A 251 8.10 6.05 0.76
C VAL A 251 8.86 5.24 -0.29
N VAL A 252 8.17 4.80 -1.34
CA VAL A 252 8.75 4.04 -2.45
C VAL A 252 9.85 4.85 -3.17
N SER A 253 9.58 6.13 -3.41
CA SER A 253 10.50 7.06 -4.08
C SER A 253 11.80 7.26 -3.31
N THR A 254 11.72 7.45 -2.00
CA THR A 254 12.92 7.59 -1.14
C THR A 254 13.74 6.30 -1.08
N LYS A 255 13.10 5.12 -1.11
CA LYS A 255 13.79 3.83 -1.22
C LYS A 255 14.61 3.74 -2.51
N PHE A 256 14.02 4.07 -3.66
CA PHE A 256 14.75 4.01 -4.94
C PHE A 256 15.91 4.98 -5.00
N ARG A 257 15.80 6.16 -4.39
CA ARG A 257 16.90 7.11 -4.29
C ARG A 257 18.12 6.52 -3.58
N ARG A 258 17.91 5.66 -2.58
CA ARG A 258 19.01 5.00 -1.84
C ARG A 258 19.61 3.81 -2.60
N GLN A 259 18.81 3.17 -3.45
CA GLN A 259 19.21 1.96 -4.20
C GLN A 259 19.84 2.25 -5.56
N ALA A 260 19.70 3.46 -6.08
CA ALA A 260 20.38 3.91 -7.28
C ALA A 260 21.57 4.78 -6.85
N PRO A 261 22.75 4.20 -6.54
CA PRO A 261 23.98 4.97 -6.50
C PRO A 261 24.23 5.42 -7.95
N ASP A 262 24.00 6.71 -8.19
CA ASP A 262 24.32 7.46 -9.40
C ASP A 262 24.71 6.60 -10.63
N CYS A 263 23.71 6.23 -11.43
CA CYS A 263 23.88 5.87 -12.84
C CYS A 263 23.69 7.12 -13.69
#